data_AF-A0A940DEI3-F1
#
_entry.id   AF-A0A940DEI3-F1
#
_cell.length_a   1.000
_cell.length_b   1.000
_cell.length_c   1.000
_cell.angle_alpha   90.00
_cell.angle_beta   90.00
_cell.angle_gamma   90.00
#
_symmetry.space_group_name_H-M   'P 1'
#
loop_
_entity.id
_entity.type
_entity.pdbx_description
1 polymer ?
#
loop_
_entity_poly.entity_id
_entity_poly.type
_entity_poly.pdbx_seq_one_letter_code
_entity_poly.pdbx_strand_id
1 'polypeptide(L)'
;MEKIKNVKEFVEKLDAAKKVNPKDLSSDQDLTIGIMNLISIEEHLMFSGAKTGKHEFYDLIDEVREQRKQMMQKIIPSYEGEVWCISKHLLAASMRLFEVGTKALAAGDKDGAYDLFDRSYGLYCIFWGLNMGMINGGTDVKWVKTKNKPAAAAAPRAVQKNKGEKNAEGAGKMSRLKHWVKNAVNCCIE
;
A
#
# COMPACT_ATOMS: atom_id res chain seq x y z
N MET A 1 -3.61 -40.45 15.84
CA MET A 1 -4.32 -39.76 14.75
C MET A 1 -5.58 -39.13 15.34
N GLU A 2 -5.58 -37.82 15.54
CA GLU A 2 -6.77 -37.13 16.07
C GLU A 2 -7.83 -36.99 14.98
N LYS A 3 -9.04 -37.49 15.25
CA LYS A 3 -10.21 -37.32 14.37
C LYS A 3 -10.67 -35.86 14.43
N ILE A 4 -10.80 -35.24 13.28
CA ILE A 4 -11.25 -33.85 13.09
C ILE A 4 -12.70 -33.76 13.57
N LYS A 5 -12.99 -32.84 14.50
CA LYS A 5 -14.28 -32.80 15.22
C LYS A 5 -15.31 -31.87 14.58
N ASN A 6 -14.92 -31.04 13.61
CA ASN A 6 -15.79 -30.04 13.00
C ASN A 6 -15.37 -29.72 11.55
N VAL A 7 -16.35 -29.55 10.65
CA VAL A 7 -16.16 -29.06 9.27
C VAL A 7 -15.38 -27.74 9.24
N LYS A 8 -15.59 -26.86 10.23
CA LYS A 8 -14.85 -25.61 10.38
C LYS A 8 -13.35 -25.82 10.64
N GLU A 9 -12.98 -26.76 11.52
CA GLU A 9 -11.58 -27.13 11.73
C GLU A 9 -10.97 -27.79 10.49
N PHE A 10 -11.77 -28.52 9.72
CA PHE A 10 -11.34 -29.14 8.47
C PHE A 10 -11.06 -28.09 7.39
N VAL A 11 -11.95 -27.10 7.25
CA VAL A 11 -11.78 -25.96 6.33
C VAL A 11 -10.60 -25.10 6.74
N GLU A 12 -10.47 -24.77 8.03
CA GLU A 12 -9.33 -24.01 8.56
C GLU A 12 -8.00 -24.75 8.37
N LYS A 13 -7.96 -26.08 8.57
CA LYS A 13 -6.77 -26.90 8.29
C LYS A 13 -6.47 -27.02 6.80
N LEU A 14 -7.49 -27.09 5.93
CA LEU A 14 -7.31 -27.12 4.48
C LEU A 14 -6.83 -25.78 3.94
N ASP A 15 -7.35 -24.66 4.45
CA ASP A 15 -6.89 -23.31 4.08
C ASP A 15 -5.48 -23.04 4.61
N ALA A 16 -5.14 -23.55 5.80
CA ALA A 16 -3.77 -23.51 6.32
C ALA A 16 -2.81 -24.40 5.53
N ALA A 17 -3.27 -25.55 5.01
CA ALA A 17 -2.47 -26.49 4.22
C ALA A 17 -2.31 -26.08 2.74
N LYS A 18 -3.20 -25.25 2.19
CA LYS A 18 -3.12 -24.73 0.81
C LYS A 18 -2.18 -23.53 0.66
N LYS A 19 -1.79 -22.87 1.75
CA LYS A 19 -0.70 -21.87 1.73
C LYS A 19 0.63 -22.61 1.67
N VAL A 20 1.16 -22.79 0.46
CA VAL A 20 2.44 -23.47 0.16
C VAL A 20 3.61 -22.93 1.00
N ASN A 21 3.51 -21.71 1.52
CA ASN A 21 4.14 -21.29 2.76
C ASN A 21 3.26 -20.18 3.36
N PRO A 22 2.72 -20.27 4.58
CA PRO A 22 1.95 -19.17 5.18
C PRO A 22 2.76 -17.87 5.39
N LYS A 23 4.06 -17.89 5.09
CA LYS A 23 4.98 -16.74 5.07
C LYS A 23 5.43 -16.32 3.66
N ASP A 24 5.03 -17.04 2.62
CA ASP A 24 5.32 -16.65 1.25
C ASP A 24 4.23 -15.69 0.77
N LEU A 25 4.60 -14.41 0.66
CA LEU A 25 3.73 -13.32 0.24
C LEU A 25 3.80 -13.10 -1.28
N SER A 26 4.42 -13.99 -2.05
CA SER A 26 4.57 -13.87 -3.51
C SER A 26 3.23 -13.57 -4.22
N SER A 27 2.20 -14.35 -3.93
CA SER A 27 0.85 -14.15 -4.50
C SER A 27 0.18 -12.86 -4.03
N ASP A 28 0.40 -12.47 -2.76
CA ASP A 28 -0.16 -11.22 -2.23
C ASP A 28 0.58 -10.00 -2.80
N GLN A 29 1.87 -10.12 -3.10
CA GLN A 29 2.65 -9.11 -3.82
C GLN A 29 2.08 -8.88 -5.21
N ASP A 30 1.89 -9.93 -6.00
CA ASP A 30 1.31 -9.79 -7.34
C ASP A 30 -0.08 -9.15 -7.27
N LEU A 31 -0.87 -9.52 -6.26
CA LEU A 31 -2.17 -8.91 -6.02
C LEU A 31 -2.07 -7.42 -5.66
N THR A 32 -1.05 -6.99 -4.90
CA THR A 32 -0.83 -5.55 -4.64
C THR A 32 -0.51 -4.77 -5.92
N ILE A 33 0.22 -5.37 -6.87
CA ILE A 33 0.47 -4.76 -8.19
C ILE A 33 -0.83 -4.70 -9.01
N GLY A 34 -1.64 -5.75 -8.98
CA GLY A 34 -2.98 -5.74 -9.58
C GLY A 34 -3.85 -4.60 -9.03
N ILE A 35 -3.82 -4.37 -7.71
CA ILE A 35 -4.54 -3.27 -7.05
C ILE A 35 -4.00 -1.90 -7.47
N MET A 36 -2.68 -1.73 -7.55
CA MET A 36 -2.06 -0.51 -8.09
C MET A 36 -2.59 -0.21 -9.50
N ASN A 37 -2.65 -1.23 -10.36
CA ASN A 37 -3.17 -1.09 -11.72
C ASN A 37 -4.65 -0.72 -11.75
N LEU A 38 -5.49 -1.29 -10.87
CA LEU A 38 -6.91 -0.90 -10.74
C LEU A 38 -7.06 0.58 -10.34
N ILE A 39 -6.23 1.07 -9.42
CA ILE A 39 -6.19 2.51 -9.08
C ILE A 39 -5.82 3.34 -10.31
N SER A 40 -4.81 2.91 -11.06
CA SER A 40 -4.38 3.60 -12.29
C SER A 40 -5.46 3.61 -13.37
N ILE A 41 -6.26 2.54 -13.49
CA ILE A 41 -7.38 2.49 -14.43
C ILE A 41 -8.46 3.51 -14.06
N GLU A 42 -8.82 3.63 -12.78
CA GLU A 42 -9.79 4.65 -12.32
C GLU A 42 -9.34 6.07 -12.72
N GLU A 43 -8.05 6.37 -12.54
CA GLU A 43 -7.47 7.66 -12.92
C GLU A 43 -7.50 7.88 -14.44
N HIS A 44 -7.17 6.85 -15.23
CA HIS A 44 -7.21 6.92 -16.70
C HIS A 44 -8.63 7.08 -17.26
N LEU A 45 -9.61 6.40 -16.66
CA LEU A 45 -11.02 6.54 -17.02
C LEU A 45 -11.52 7.96 -16.75
N MET A 46 -11.17 8.54 -15.59
CA MET A 46 -11.48 9.94 -15.28
C MET A 46 -10.89 10.89 -16.33
N PHE A 47 -9.60 10.74 -16.68
CA PHE A 47 -8.99 11.55 -17.74
C PHE A 47 -9.64 11.34 -19.11
N SER A 48 -10.06 10.11 -19.43
CA SER A 48 -10.69 9.78 -20.71
C SER A 48 -12.07 10.43 -20.83
N GLY A 49 -12.89 10.37 -19.78
CA GLY A 49 -14.16 11.10 -19.72
C GLY A 49 -13.95 12.60 -19.87
N ALA A 50 -12.96 13.17 -19.17
CA ALA A 50 -12.67 14.60 -19.23
C ALA A 50 -12.20 15.07 -20.61
N LYS A 51 -11.38 14.27 -21.30
CA LYS A 51 -10.86 14.58 -22.64
C LYS A 51 -11.90 14.41 -23.75
N THR A 52 -12.80 13.43 -23.61
CA THR A 52 -13.73 13.03 -24.69
C THR A 52 -15.14 13.57 -24.50
N GLY A 53 -15.50 13.99 -23.29
CA GLY A 53 -16.88 14.37 -22.93
C GLY A 53 -17.84 13.18 -22.81
N LYS A 54 -17.35 11.95 -22.96
CA LYS A 54 -18.15 10.72 -22.91
C LYS A 54 -18.32 10.24 -21.48
N HIS A 55 -19.55 10.24 -20.98
CA HIS A 55 -19.85 9.85 -19.60
C HIS A 55 -19.67 8.36 -19.34
N GLU A 56 -19.70 7.52 -20.37
CA GLU A 56 -19.51 6.07 -20.27
C GLU A 56 -18.15 5.73 -19.63
N PHE A 57 -17.12 6.58 -19.79
CA PHE A 57 -15.85 6.40 -19.10
C PHE A 57 -15.96 6.64 -17.60
N TYR A 58 -16.80 7.57 -17.15
CA TYR A 58 -17.02 7.80 -15.72
C TYR A 58 -17.83 6.67 -15.10
N ASP A 59 -18.85 6.15 -15.80
CA ASP A 59 -19.69 5.07 -15.32
C ASP A 59 -18.87 3.79 -15.06
N LEU A 60 -17.87 3.50 -15.91
CA LEU A 60 -16.93 2.38 -15.72
C LEU A 60 -16.06 2.51 -14.46
N ILE A 61 -15.90 3.71 -13.89
CA ILE A 61 -15.10 3.90 -12.67
C ILE A 61 -15.70 3.11 -11.51
N ASP A 62 -17.03 3.02 -11.41
CA ASP A 62 -17.68 2.32 -10.31
C ASP A 62 -17.43 0.80 -10.36
N GLU A 63 -17.41 0.21 -11.56
CA GLU A 63 -17.08 -1.21 -11.75
C GLU A 63 -15.63 -1.50 -11.34
N VAL A 64 -14.69 -0.70 -11.83
CA VAL A 64 -13.26 -0.84 -11.49
C VAL A 64 -13.03 -0.62 -9.99
N ARG A 65 -13.71 0.37 -9.41
CA ARG A 65 -13.67 0.66 -7.97
C ARG A 65 -14.19 -0.50 -7.14
N GLU A 66 -15.23 -1.18 -7.58
CA GLU A 66 -15.76 -2.38 -6.92
C GLU A 66 -14.73 -3.52 -6.95
N GLN A 67 -14.15 -3.80 -8.12
CA GLN A 67 -13.07 -4.79 -8.26
C GLN A 67 -11.88 -4.46 -7.34
N ARG A 68 -11.47 -3.19 -7.27
CA ARG A 68 -10.38 -2.74 -6.37
C ARG A 68 -10.72 -3.02 -4.92
N LYS A 69 -11.93 -2.69 -4.47
CA LYS A 69 -12.35 -2.95 -3.08
C LYS A 69 -12.29 -4.44 -2.75
N GLN A 70 -12.79 -5.30 -3.64
CA GLN A 70 -12.77 -6.75 -3.43
C GLN A 70 -11.35 -7.31 -3.36
N MET A 71 -10.43 -6.82 -4.18
CA MET A 71 -9.03 -7.26 -4.13
C MET A 71 -8.32 -6.74 -2.88
N MET A 72 -8.57 -5.49 -2.49
CA MET A 72 -8.01 -4.92 -1.25
C MET A 72 -8.46 -5.68 0.01
N GLN A 73 -9.68 -6.24 0.03
CA GLN A 73 -10.16 -7.05 1.16
C GLN A 73 -9.35 -8.34 1.38
N LYS A 74 -8.67 -8.84 0.33
CA LYS A 74 -7.85 -10.05 0.44
C LYS A 74 -6.50 -9.80 1.11
N ILE A 75 -5.98 -8.57 1.01
CA ILE A 75 -4.64 -8.20 1.47
C ILE A 75 -4.64 -7.33 2.75
N ILE A 76 -5.76 -6.68 3.07
CA ILE A 76 -5.89 -5.80 4.25
C ILE A 76 -6.79 -6.50 5.28
N PRO A 77 -6.21 -7.15 6.31
CA PRO A 77 -6.96 -8.02 7.22
C PRO A 77 -7.84 -7.28 8.24
N SER A 78 -7.69 -5.95 8.40
CA SER A 78 -8.43 -5.15 9.38
C SER A 78 -9.03 -3.89 8.76
N TYR A 79 -10.34 -3.73 8.96
CA TYR A 79 -11.14 -2.56 8.55
C TYR A 79 -11.08 -1.42 9.58
N GLU A 80 -9.92 -1.15 10.16
CA GLU A 80 -9.71 0.18 10.75
C GLU A 80 -9.64 1.18 9.59
N GLY A 81 -10.69 1.99 9.42
CA GLY A 81 -10.93 2.76 8.18
C GLY A 81 -9.77 3.64 7.71
N GLU A 82 -8.92 4.10 8.64
CA GLU A 82 -7.68 4.82 8.32
C GLU A 82 -6.63 3.92 7.67
N VAL A 83 -6.43 2.69 8.15
CA VAL A 83 -5.49 1.71 7.57
C VAL A 83 -5.88 1.39 6.13
N TRP A 84 -7.17 1.19 5.87
CA TRP A 84 -7.67 0.96 4.51
C TRP A 84 -7.30 2.11 3.57
N CYS A 85 -7.53 3.34 4.01
CA CYS A 85 -7.27 4.53 3.21
C CYS A 85 -5.76 4.79 3.04
N ILE A 86 -4.98 4.63 4.10
CA ILE A 86 -3.52 4.77 4.05
C ILE A 86 -2.92 3.73 3.11
N SER A 87 -3.38 2.47 3.18
CA SER A 87 -2.91 1.39 2.31
C SER A 87 -3.12 1.69 0.82
N LYS A 88 -4.33 2.12 0.41
CA LYS A 88 -4.55 2.50 -1.00
C LYS A 88 -3.67 3.68 -1.43
N HIS A 89 -3.47 4.66 -0.56
CA HIS A 89 -2.65 5.83 -0.88
C HIS A 89 -1.16 5.49 -0.97
N LEU A 90 -0.66 4.59 -0.12
CA LEU A 90 0.71 4.08 -0.20
C LEU A 90 0.95 3.30 -1.49
N LEU A 91 0.03 2.41 -1.87
CA LEU A 91 0.12 1.68 -3.13
C LEU A 91 0.08 2.61 -4.34
N ALA A 92 -0.85 3.58 -4.37
CA ALA A 92 -0.96 4.56 -5.45
C ALA A 92 0.30 5.43 -5.59
N ALA A 93 0.80 5.96 -4.46
CA ALA A 93 2.00 6.80 -4.45
C ALA A 93 3.26 6.00 -4.84
N SER A 94 3.38 4.75 -4.37
CA SER A 94 4.45 3.83 -4.77
C SER A 94 4.47 3.63 -6.28
N MET A 95 3.31 3.28 -6.88
CA MET A 95 3.19 3.09 -8.33
C MET A 95 3.54 4.36 -9.10
N ARG A 96 3.05 5.52 -8.64
CA ARG A 96 3.29 6.80 -9.33
C ARG A 96 4.76 7.19 -9.33
N LEU A 97 5.47 7.04 -8.21
CA LEU A 97 6.92 7.29 -8.14
C LEU A 97 7.71 6.31 -9.02
N PHE A 98 7.30 5.04 -9.06
CA PHE A 98 7.90 4.06 -9.95
C PHE A 98 7.77 4.49 -11.42
N GLU A 99 6.58 4.89 -11.86
CA GLU A 99 6.34 5.33 -13.24
C GLU A 99 7.12 6.60 -13.61
N VAL A 100 7.25 7.56 -12.69
CA VAL A 100 8.09 8.75 -12.93
C VAL A 100 9.57 8.36 -12.99
N GLY A 101 10.01 7.43 -12.13
CA GLY A 101 11.38 6.90 -12.15
C GLY A 101 11.72 6.20 -13.46
N THR A 102 10.80 5.41 -14.04
CA THR A 102 11.04 4.75 -15.33
C THR A 102 11.14 5.76 -16.47
N LYS A 103 10.38 6.87 -16.43
CA LYS A 103 10.51 7.97 -17.39
C LYS A 103 11.84 8.71 -17.25
N ALA A 104 12.29 9.00 -16.02
CA ALA A 104 13.61 9.59 -15.77
C ALA A 104 14.74 8.68 -16.28
N LEU A 105 14.63 7.37 -16.04
CA LEU A 105 15.60 6.39 -16.52
C LEU A 105 15.66 6.37 -18.06
N ALA A 106 14.51 6.38 -18.73
CA ALA A 106 14.42 6.43 -20.19
C ALA A 106 14.99 7.74 -20.76
N ALA A 107 14.91 8.84 -20.02
CA ALA A 107 15.52 10.13 -20.38
C ALA A 107 17.03 10.21 -20.09
N GLY A 108 17.64 9.16 -19.51
CA GLY A 108 19.07 9.12 -19.18
C GLY A 108 19.44 9.70 -17.82
N ASP A 109 18.48 10.25 -17.07
CA ASP A 109 18.68 10.72 -15.69
C ASP A 109 18.65 9.54 -14.71
N LYS A 110 19.79 8.84 -14.63
CA LYS A 110 19.92 7.64 -13.80
C LYS A 110 19.83 7.96 -12.30
N ASP A 111 20.49 9.02 -11.86
CA ASP A 111 20.53 9.39 -10.44
C ASP A 111 19.14 9.78 -9.93
N GLY A 112 18.40 10.58 -10.71
CA GLY A 112 17.00 10.91 -10.40
C GLY A 112 16.09 9.69 -10.42
N ALA A 113 16.26 8.79 -11.39
CA ALA A 113 15.49 7.55 -11.44
C ALA A 113 15.72 6.66 -10.22
N TYR A 114 16.97 6.48 -9.79
CA TYR A 114 17.31 5.61 -8.65
C TYR A 114 16.75 6.17 -7.33
N ASP A 115 16.82 7.49 -7.10
CA ASP A 115 16.18 8.12 -5.94
C ASP A 115 14.64 7.89 -5.95
N LEU A 116 14.00 7.98 -7.11
CA LEU A 116 12.56 7.72 -7.25
C LEU A 116 12.19 6.25 -6.99
N PHE A 117 13.00 5.30 -7.48
CA PHE A 117 12.79 3.88 -7.21
C PHE A 117 12.97 3.55 -5.73
N ASP A 118 13.98 4.12 -5.06
CA ASP A 118 14.19 3.93 -3.63
C ASP A 118 13.05 4.48 -2.78
N ARG A 119 12.48 5.62 -3.17
CA ARG A 119 11.29 6.20 -2.52
C ARG A 119 10.04 5.37 -2.78
N SER A 120 9.83 4.94 -4.02
CA SER A 120 8.73 4.04 -4.40
C SER A 120 8.76 2.77 -3.55
N TYR A 121 9.91 2.08 -3.53
CA TYR A 121 10.08 0.88 -2.71
C TYR A 121 9.92 1.16 -1.22
N GLY A 122 10.35 2.32 -0.73
CA GLY A 122 10.12 2.76 0.64
C GLY A 122 8.63 2.84 1.01
N LEU A 123 7.79 3.42 0.15
CA LEU A 123 6.34 3.48 0.36
C LEU A 123 5.70 2.09 0.34
N TYR A 124 6.14 1.22 -0.58
CA TYR A 124 5.70 -0.16 -0.64
C TYR A 124 6.06 -0.94 0.63
N CYS A 125 7.26 -0.70 1.19
CA CYS A 125 7.67 -1.28 2.47
C CYS A 125 6.78 -0.80 3.62
N ILE A 126 6.43 0.50 3.67
CA ILE A 126 5.51 1.04 4.69
C ILE A 126 4.14 0.37 4.59
N PHE A 127 3.64 0.14 3.38
CA PHE A 127 2.37 -0.58 3.15
C PHE A 127 2.41 -1.96 3.81
N TRP A 128 3.46 -2.75 3.57
CA TRP A 128 3.60 -4.06 4.20
C TRP A 128 3.78 -3.97 5.71
N GLY A 129 4.61 -3.02 6.19
CA GLY A 129 4.82 -2.82 7.62
C GLY A 129 3.54 -2.45 8.37
N LEU A 130 2.65 -1.70 7.74
CA LEU A 130 1.34 -1.34 8.30
C LEU A 130 0.40 -2.56 8.34
N ASN A 131 0.22 -3.25 7.22
CA ASN A 131 -0.74 -4.37 7.12
C ASN A 131 -0.29 -5.63 7.86
N MET A 132 1.01 -5.79 8.10
CA MET A 132 1.58 -6.88 8.88
C MET A 132 1.75 -6.52 10.36
N GLY A 133 1.29 -5.34 10.80
CA GLY A 133 1.36 -4.90 12.19
C GLY A 133 2.77 -4.60 12.71
N MET A 134 3.77 -4.47 11.83
CA MET A 134 5.18 -4.27 12.19
C MET A 134 5.51 -2.83 12.58
N ILE A 135 4.67 -1.87 12.21
CA ILE A 135 4.83 -0.46 12.58
C ILE A 135 4.23 -0.17 13.97
N ASN A 136 3.62 -1.16 14.63
CA ASN A 136 3.20 -1.09 16.03
C ASN A 136 4.35 -1.50 16.98
N GLY A 137 5.34 -0.63 17.11
CA GLY A 137 6.38 -0.78 18.13
C GLY A 137 5.86 -0.38 19.52
N GLY A 138 5.26 -1.33 20.25
CA GLY A 138 4.81 -1.17 21.63
C GLY A 138 3.36 -0.69 21.75
N THR A 139 2.58 -1.40 22.56
CA THR A 139 1.29 -1.05 23.19
C THR A 139 0.63 0.29 22.83
N ASP A 140 -0.67 0.24 22.54
CA ASP A 140 -1.59 1.39 22.56
C ASP A 140 -1.27 2.51 21.56
N VAL A 141 -1.65 2.31 20.30
CA VAL A 141 -2.23 3.46 19.61
C VAL A 141 -3.69 3.58 20.03
N LYS A 142 -3.91 4.16 21.22
CA LYS A 142 -5.21 4.71 21.60
C LYS A 142 -5.42 5.97 20.79
N TRP A 143 -5.89 5.80 19.55
CA TRP A 143 -6.31 6.90 18.70
C TRP A 143 -7.48 7.59 19.39
N VAL A 144 -7.25 8.82 19.84
CA VAL A 144 -8.28 9.67 20.44
C VAL A 144 -9.39 9.85 19.41
N LYS A 145 -10.61 9.40 19.71
CA LYS A 145 -11.80 9.76 18.96
C LYS A 145 -12.01 11.26 19.08
N THR A 146 -11.40 12.06 18.19
CA THR A 146 -11.74 13.48 18.07
C THR A 146 -13.15 13.58 17.53
N LYS A 147 -14.09 13.98 18.39
CA LYS A 147 -15.44 14.36 18.00
C LYS A 147 -15.33 15.57 17.05
N ASN A 148 -15.89 15.42 15.86
CA ASN A 148 -16.01 16.46 14.84
C ASN A 148 -16.42 17.82 15.44
N LYS A 149 -15.68 18.87 15.09
CA LYS A 149 -16.21 20.24 14.99
C LYS A 149 -15.66 20.90 13.72
N PRO A 150 -16.49 21.72 13.04
CA PRO A 150 -16.26 22.08 11.65
C PRO A 150 -15.10 23.05 11.49
N ALA A 151 -14.44 22.96 10.34
CA ALA A 151 -13.32 23.78 9.93
C ALA A 151 -13.69 25.28 9.93
N ALA A 152 -12.86 26.10 10.56
CA ALA A 152 -12.85 27.54 10.39
C ALA A 152 -11.56 27.97 9.67
N ALA A 153 -11.71 29.04 8.88
CA ALA A 153 -10.92 29.46 7.73
C ALA A 153 -9.42 29.71 7.96
N ALA A 154 -8.70 29.65 6.83
CA ALA A 154 -7.26 29.75 6.65
C ALA A 154 -6.63 31.12 7.01
N ALA A 155 -5.33 31.09 7.33
CA ALA A 155 -4.38 32.15 6.97
C ALA A 155 -2.95 31.57 6.84
N PRO A 156 -2.10 32.09 5.93
CA PRO A 156 -0.83 31.47 5.57
C PRO A 156 0.27 31.86 6.57
N ARG A 157 1.22 30.96 6.85
CA ARG A 157 2.46 31.33 7.54
C ARG A 157 3.69 30.72 6.87
N ALA A 158 4.70 31.57 6.82
CA ALA A 158 5.89 31.53 6.01
C ALA A 158 6.80 30.32 6.24
N VAL A 159 7.51 29.97 5.18
CA VAL A 159 8.65 29.05 5.17
C VAL A 159 9.74 29.59 6.11
N GLN A 160 10.02 28.86 7.19
CA GLN A 160 11.29 28.98 7.90
C GLN A 160 12.14 27.74 7.61
N LYS A 161 13.27 27.97 6.93
CA LYS A 161 14.38 27.02 6.86
C LYS A 161 14.96 26.87 8.26
N ASN A 162 14.90 25.67 8.82
CA ASN A 162 15.81 25.26 9.88
C ASN A 162 16.59 24.03 9.43
N LYS A 163 17.91 24.22 9.31
CA LYS A 163 18.91 23.16 9.35
C LYS A 163 18.93 22.62 10.79
N GLY A 164 18.72 21.33 10.98
CA GLY A 164 18.82 20.70 12.30
C GLY A 164 18.60 19.20 12.25
N GLU A 165 19.71 18.48 12.38
CA GLU A 165 19.87 17.17 13.02
C GLU A 165 19.23 15.92 12.36
N LYS A 166 20.13 15.06 11.86
CA LYS A 166 19.84 13.70 11.39
C LYS A 166 19.37 12.85 12.57
N ASN A 167 18.08 12.61 12.67
CA ASN A 167 17.52 11.57 13.54
C ASN A 167 17.93 10.17 13.01
N ALA A 168 18.97 9.59 13.62
CA ALA A 168 19.51 8.27 13.30
C ALA A 168 18.54 7.10 13.65
N GLU A 169 17.52 7.33 14.48
CA GLU A 169 16.57 6.28 14.89
C GLU A 169 15.54 5.90 13.80
N GLY A 170 15.12 6.87 12.99
CA GLY A 170 14.17 6.63 11.89
C GLY A 170 14.76 5.78 10.76
N ALA A 171 16.05 5.96 10.50
CA ALA A 171 16.80 5.15 9.53
C ALA A 171 16.88 3.67 9.94
N GLY A 172 17.00 3.40 11.25
CA GLY A 172 17.06 2.03 11.79
C GLY A 172 15.75 1.25 11.64
N LYS A 173 14.60 1.88 11.89
CA LYS A 173 13.28 1.23 11.74
C LYS A 173 12.95 0.94 10.26
N MET A 174 13.22 1.89 9.37
CA MET A 174 13.03 1.70 7.92
C MET A 174 13.96 0.62 7.36
N SER A 175 15.22 0.58 7.78
CA SER A 175 16.18 -0.45 7.36
C SER A 175 15.73 -1.86 7.74
N ARG A 176 15.23 -2.05 8.97
CA ARG A 176 14.66 -3.33 9.43
C ARG A 176 13.42 -3.73 8.62
N LEU A 177 12.55 -2.77 8.32
CA LEU A 177 11.35 -3.00 7.52
C LEU A 177 11.70 -3.45 6.10
N LYS A 178 12.63 -2.74 5.43
CA LYS A 178 13.14 -3.11 4.10
C LYS A 178 13.74 -4.52 4.11
N HIS A 179 14.53 -4.86 5.13
CA HIS A 179 15.14 -6.19 5.24
C HIS A 179 14.09 -7.28 5.40
N TRP A 180 13.04 -7.04 6.21
CA TRP A 180 11.95 -7.99 6.37
C TRP A 180 11.15 -8.17 5.08
N VAL A 181 10.75 -7.08 4.42
CA VAL A 181 10.01 -7.13 3.16
C VAL A 181 10.82 -7.91 2.14
N LYS A 182 12.12 -7.65 1.98
CA LYS A 182 12.99 -8.41 1.08
C LYS A 182 12.96 -9.93 1.33
N ASN A 183 12.81 -10.37 2.58
CA ASN A 183 12.83 -11.79 2.94
C ASN A 183 11.44 -12.44 2.89
N ALA A 184 10.37 -11.67 3.13
CA ALA A 184 8.98 -12.15 3.15
C ALA A 184 8.27 -12.02 1.79
N VAL A 185 8.73 -11.08 0.97
CA VAL A 185 8.18 -10.67 -0.32
C VAL A 185 9.25 -10.96 -1.37
N ASN A 186 9.48 -12.25 -1.63
CA ASN A 186 10.46 -12.72 -2.59
C ASN A 186 9.80 -13.65 -3.61
N CYS A 187 9.25 -13.08 -4.68
CA CYS A 187 8.67 -13.81 -5.82
C CYS A 187 9.65 -14.74 -6.55
N CYS A 188 10.94 -14.78 -6.19
CA CYS A 188 11.96 -15.56 -6.89
C CYS A 188 12.38 -16.85 -6.14
N ILE A 189 11.62 -17.33 -5.14
CA ILE A 189 11.88 -18.59 -4.42
C ILE A 189 10.90 -19.71 -4.86
N GLU A 190 10.42 -19.67 -6.10
CA GLU A 190 9.73 -20.83 -6.70
C GLU A 190 10.71 -21.96 -7.06
#